data_AF-A0A1W9JB46-F1
#
_entry.id   AF-A0A1W9JB46-F1
#
_cell.length_a   1.000
_cell.length_b   1.000
_cell.length_c   1.000
_cell.angle_alpha   90.00
_cell.angle_beta   90.00
_cell.angle_gamma   90.00
#
_symmetry.space_group_name_H-M   'P 1'
#
loop_
_entity.id
_entity.type
_entity.pdbx_description
1 polymer ?
#
loop_
_entity_poly.entity_id
_entity_poly.type
_entity_poly.pdbx_seq_one_letter_code
_entity_poly.pdbx_strand_id
1 'polypeptide(L)'
;MQEPSNGLSIPYQHAFYIQSMLFNTTSAIKSFRIALTILEKDESGEIKIQDYKERFLDELHNIINQSGAISRYFWPATASPRNATESQKNIHKIRGAFLKDVFDIKEGNPLENRALRNAVEHFDERLDLYLEQGIIGNIFPSLIMNEPDNSGVAHHIFRAYYLKDAIFQILGERFEIEPITDELIKIHAQLTKFDENGGNFSK
;
A
#
# COMPACT_ATOMS: atom_id res chain seq x y z
N MET A 1 -24.70 20.99 24.78
CA MET A 1 -23.69 19.92 24.59
C MET A 1 -23.76 19.56 23.12
N GLN A 2 -22.79 20.01 22.31
CA GLN A 2 -22.73 19.61 20.90
C GLN A 2 -22.24 18.17 20.85
N GLU A 3 -22.98 17.28 20.19
CA GLU A 3 -22.51 15.93 19.93
C GLU A 3 -21.17 15.99 19.17
N PRO A 4 -20.22 15.08 19.48
CA PRO A 4 -18.98 15.00 18.72
C PRO A 4 -19.33 14.77 17.25
N SER A 5 -18.76 15.57 16.35
CA SER A 5 -19.03 15.45 14.92
C SER A 5 -18.59 14.07 14.44
N ASN A 6 -19.54 13.17 14.17
CA ASN A 6 -19.27 11.90 13.50
C ASN A 6 -18.65 12.22 12.13
N GLY A 7 -17.42 11.76 11.89
CA GLY A 7 -16.59 12.20 10.75
C GLY A 7 -17.23 12.01 9.38
N LEU A 8 -18.07 10.98 9.26
CA LEU A 8 -18.96 10.75 8.14
C LEU A 8 -20.35 10.56 8.74
N SER A 9 -21.25 11.52 8.53
CA SER A 9 -22.55 11.57 9.21
C SER A 9 -23.71 11.35 8.26
N ILE A 10 -23.47 11.34 6.94
CA ILE A 10 -24.52 11.23 5.93
C ILE A 10 -24.29 9.98 5.06
N PRO A 11 -25.31 9.12 4.85
CA PRO A 11 -25.16 7.85 4.14
C PRO A 11 -24.48 7.93 2.77
N TYR A 12 -24.74 8.99 1.97
CA TYR A 12 -24.07 9.11 0.68
C TYR A 12 -22.55 9.21 0.82
N GLN A 13 -22.04 9.86 1.88
CA GLN A 13 -20.61 9.98 2.13
C GLN A 13 -19.99 8.59 2.33
N HIS A 14 -20.69 7.68 3.03
CA HIS A 14 -20.22 6.30 3.23
C HIS A 14 -20.03 5.60 1.89
N ALA A 15 -21.03 5.66 1.00
CA ALA A 15 -20.96 5.04 -0.32
C ALA A 15 -19.77 5.55 -1.15
N PHE A 16 -19.49 6.85 -1.15
CA PHE A 16 -18.33 7.41 -1.86
C PHE A 16 -17.01 6.87 -1.30
N TYR A 17 -16.86 6.78 0.02
CA TYR A 17 -15.66 6.22 0.65
C TYR A 17 -15.52 4.71 0.39
N ILE A 18 -16.61 3.95 0.50
CA ILE A 18 -16.63 2.51 0.22
C ILE A 18 -16.19 2.26 -1.22
N GLN A 19 -16.80 2.91 -2.20
CA GLN A 19 -16.47 2.73 -3.61
C GLN A 19 -15.03 3.15 -3.92
N SER A 20 -14.55 4.25 -3.33
CA SER A 20 -13.17 4.69 -3.50
C SER A 20 -12.16 3.70 -2.90
N MET A 21 -12.45 3.12 -1.74
CA MET A 21 -11.58 2.10 -1.13
C MET A 21 -11.69 0.75 -1.84
N LEU A 22 -12.87 0.38 -2.35
CA LEU A 22 -13.07 -0.83 -3.18
C LEU A 22 -12.25 -0.76 -4.46
N PHE A 23 -12.18 0.39 -5.12
CA PHE A 23 -11.34 0.57 -6.29
C PHE A 23 -9.87 0.20 -6.01
N ASN A 24 -9.30 0.74 -4.94
CA ASN A 24 -7.90 0.50 -4.58
C ASN A 24 -7.68 -0.95 -4.12
N THR A 25 -8.52 -1.48 -3.21
CA THR A 25 -8.39 -2.86 -2.71
C THR A 25 -8.60 -3.91 -3.81
N THR A 26 -9.54 -3.69 -4.74
CA THR A 26 -9.76 -4.59 -5.88
C THR A 26 -8.55 -4.63 -6.80
N SER A 27 -7.94 -3.47 -7.08
CA SER A 27 -6.71 -3.38 -7.87
C SER A 27 -5.57 -4.17 -7.20
N ALA A 28 -5.36 -3.94 -5.89
CA ALA A 28 -4.33 -4.64 -5.13
C ALA A 28 -4.52 -6.16 -5.11
N ILE A 29 -5.75 -6.64 -4.86
CA ILE A 29 -6.07 -8.07 -4.80
C ILE A 29 -5.89 -8.75 -6.16
N LYS A 30 -6.23 -8.07 -7.26
CA LYS A 30 -5.97 -8.59 -8.61
C LYS A 30 -4.47 -8.78 -8.85
N SER A 31 -3.66 -7.77 -8.51
CA SER A 31 -2.20 -7.87 -8.61
C SER A 31 -1.63 -8.97 -7.71
N PHE A 32 -2.13 -9.10 -6.48
CA PHE A 32 -1.72 -10.16 -5.56
C PHE A 32 -2.01 -11.55 -6.14
N ARG A 33 -3.20 -11.77 -6.71
CA ARG A 33 -3.55 -13.05 -7.37
C ARG A 33 -2.63 -13.39 -8.54
N ILE A 34 -2.26 -12.39 -9.35
CA ILE A 34 -1.34 -12.59 -10.47
C ILE A 34 0.06 -12.94 -9.94
N ALA A 35 0.56 -12.20 -8.94
CA ALA A 35 1.86 -12.48 -8.31
C ALA A 35 1.90 -13.89 -7.70
N LEU A 36 0.84 -14.29 -6.99
CA LEU A 36 0.72 -15.62 -6.40
C LEU A 36 0.72 -16.71 -7.49
N THR A 37 -0.04 -16.52 -8.58
CA THR A 37 -0.06 -17.46 -9.71
C THR A 37 1.33 -17.63 -10.32
N ILE A 38 2.11 -16.56 -10.44
CA ILE A 38 3.50 -16.62 -10.95
C ILE A 38 4.38 -17.44 -10.00
N LEU A 39 4.27 -17.24 -8.69
CA LEU A 39 5.02 -18.00 -7.69
C LEU A 39 4.67 -19.49 -7.70
N GLU A 40 3.37 -19.83 -7.72
CA GLU A 40 2.90 -21.22 -7.78
C GLU A 40 3.37 -21.94 -9.06
N LYS A 41 3.41 -21.24 -10.19
CA LYS A 41 3.91 -21.78 -11.46
C LYS A 41 5.43 -21.96 -11.48
N ASP A 42 6.17 -21.09 -10.80
CA ASP A 42 7.62 -21.25 -10.62
C ASP A 42 7.92 -22.44 -9.71
N GLU A 43 7.21 -22.57 -8.59
CA GLU A 43 7.37 -23.67 -7.62
C GLU A 43 7.04 -25.04 -8.24
N SER A 44 6.01 -25.10 -9.09
CA SER A 44 5.66 -26.33 -9.84
C SER A 44 6.57 -26.59 -11.04
N GLY A 45 7.47 -25.67 -11.38
CA GLY A 45 8.39 -25.78 -12.51
C GLY A 45 7.74 -25.56 -13.88
N GLU A 46 6.51 -25.07 -13.95
CA GLU A 46 5.82 -24.72 -15.21
C GLU A 46 6.50 -23.53 -15.90
N ILE A 47 6.95 -22.55 -15.11
CA ILE A 47 7.68 -21.38 -15.59
C ILE A 47 8.95 -21.18 -14.77
N LYS A 48 9.79 -20.24 -15.20
CA LYS A 48 10.82 -19.64 -14.35
C LYS A 48 10.41 -18.21 -14.04
N ILE A 49 10.37 -17.83 -12.76
CA ILE A 49 9.97 -16.48 -12.35
C ILE A 49 10.87 -15.40 -12.97
N GLN A 50 12.13 -15.72 -13.27
CA GLN A 50 13.05 -14.82 -13.95
C GLN A 50 12.55 -14.39 -15.34
N ASP A 51 11.82 -15.26 -16.06
CA ASP A 51 11.24 -14.94 -17.37
C ASP A 51 10.02 -14.00 -17.24
N TYR A 52 9.42 -13.92 -16.05
CA TYR A 52 8.27 -13.09 -15.71
C TYR A 52 8.63 -11.96 -14.74
N LYS A 53 9.92 -11.69 -14.54
CA LYS A 53 10.44 -10.78 -13.51
C LYS A 53 9.77 -9.42 -13.52
N GLU A 54 9.72 -8.74 -14.67
CA GLU A 54 9.14 -7.40 -14.74
C GLU A 54 7.65 -7.42 -14.40
N ARG A 55 6.90 -8.37 -14.97
CA ARG A 55 5.48 -8.53 -14.68
C ARG A 55 5.26 -8.73 -13.17
N PHE A 56 6.01 -9.64 -12.56
CA PHE A 56 5.90 -9.93 -11.14
C PHE A 56 6.20 -8.70 -10.27
N LEU A 57 7.30 -8.00 -10.54
CA LEU A 57 7.67 -6.79 -9.79
C LEU A 57 6.70 -5.62 -10.03
N ASP A 58 6.10 -5.52 -11.22
CA ASP A 58 5.06 -4.53 -11.52
C ASP A 58 3.79 -4.79 -10.69
N GLU A 59 3.38 -6.06 -10.54
CA GLU A 59 2.24 -6.40 -9.67
C GLU A 59 2.54 -6.09 -8.20
N LEU A 60 3.74 -6.40 -7.70
CA LEU A 60 4.15 -6.06 -6.33
C LEU A 60 4.19 -4.54 -6.10
N HIS A 61 4.72 -3.79 -7.07
CA HIS A 61 4.71 -2.33 -7.00
C HIS A 61 3.28 -1.78 -6.98
N ASN A 62 2.36 -2.33 -7.79
CA ASN A 62 0.96 -1.93 -7.74
C ASN A 62 0.34 -2.24 -6.37
N ILE A 63 0.61 -3.41 -5.76
CA ILE A 63 0.15 -3.71 -4.39
C ILE A 63 0.60 -2.62 -3.41
N ILE A 64 1.87 -2.24 -3.42
CA ILE A 64 2.38 -1.15 -2.57
C ILE A 64 1.66 0.18 -2.86
N ASN A 65 1.43 0.49 -4.13
CA ASN A 65 0.77 1.74 -4.51
C ASN A 65 -0.68 1.82 -4.02
N GLN A 66 -1.44 0.75 -4.24
CA GLN A 66 -2.82 0.69 -3.75
C GLN A 66 -2.88 0.64 -2.21
N SER A 67 -1.92 -0.03 -1.57
CA SER A 67 -1.78 -0.05 -0.12
C SER A 67 -1.53 1.34 0.44
N GLY A 68 -0.64 2.12 -0.19
CA GLY A 68 -0.38 3.51 0.16
C GLY A 68 -1.62 4.40 0.05
N ALA A 69 -2.41 4.21 -1.01
CA ALA A 69 -3.69 4.89 -1.17
C ALA A 69 -4.67 4.53 -0.04
N ILE A 70 -4.80 3.24 0.31
CA ILE A 70 -5.64 2.77 1.42
C ILE A 70 -5.16 3.32 2.77
N SER A 71 -3.86 3.28 3.04
CA SER A 71 -3.25 3.80 4.26
C SER A 71 -3.63 5.26 4.52
N ARG A 72 -3.68 6.10 3.49
CA ARG A 72 -4.07 7.52 3.62
C ARG A 72 -5.52 7.73 4.08
N TYR A 73 -6.39 6.72 3.99
CA TYR A 73 -7.74 6.79 4.57
C TYR A 73 -7.72 6.74 6.10
N PHE A 74 -6.83 5.93 6.67
CA PHE A 74 -6.72 5.76 8.12
C PHE A 74 -5.74 6.77 8.73
N TRP A 75 -4.63 7.06 8.03
CA TRP A 75 -3.59 8.01 8.45
C TRP A 75 -3.47 9.15 7.44
N PRO A 76 -4.37 10.14 7.47
CA PRO A 76 -4.29 11.31 6.59
C PRO A 76 -2.99 12.09 6.78
N ALA A 77 -2.52 12.75 5.72
CA ALA A 77 -1.43 13.71 5.83
C ALA A 77 -1.84 14.87 6.75
N THR A 78 -0.90 15.33 7.57
CA THR A 78 -1.10 16.46 8.49
C THR A 78 -0.92 17.81 7.81
N ALA A 79 -0.36 17.85 6.61
CA ALA A 79 -0.19 19.05 5.82
C ALA A 79 -1.54 19.49 5.25
N SER A 80 -2.19 20.44 5.94
CA SER A 80 -3.35 21.13 5.39
C SER A 80 -2.89 22.29 4.49
N PRO A 81 -3.65 22.65 3.44
CA PRO A 81 -3.38 23.84 2.66
C PRO A 81 -3.17 25.07 3.56
N ARG A 82 -2.23 25.96 3.21
CA ARG A 82 -1.89 27.15 4.03
C ARG A 82 -3.11 28.02 4.38
N ASN A 83 -4.19 27.94 3.60
CA ASN A 83 -5.43 28.69 3.77
C ASN A 83 -6.62 27.84 4.28
N ALA A 84 -6.39 26.60 4.74
CA ALA A 84 -7.46 25.75 5.26
C ALA A 84 -7.99 26.31 6.59
N THR A 85 -9.31 26.41 6.71
CA THR A 85 -9.99 26.73 7.97
C THR A 85 -9.73 25.63 9.02
N GLU A 86 -9.87 25.96 10.30
CA GLU A 86 -9.68 24.98 11.38
C GLU A 86 -10.62 23.76 11.26
N SER A 87 -11.83 23.96 10.73
CA SER A 87 -12.76 22.90 10.39
C SER A 87 -12.23 21.97 9.28
N GLN A 88 -11.66 22.56 8.22
CA GLN A 88 -11.04 21.82 7.12
C GLN A 88 -9.77 21.07 7.54
N LYS A 89 -9.03 21.57 8.54
CA LYS A 89 -7.87 20.85 9.09
C LYS A 89 -8.29 19.59 9.86
N ASN A 90 -9.41 19.67 10.59
CA ASN A 90 -9.85 18.59 11.46
C ASN A 90 -10.65 17.49 10.74
N ILE A 91 -11.27 17.78 9.60
CA ILE A 91 -12.12 16.81 8.87
C ILE A 91 -11.40 15.50 8.54
N HIS A 92 -10.14 15.58 8.10
CA HIS A 92 -9.37 14.40 7.71
C HIS A 92 -9.03 13.51 8.92
N LYS A 93 -8.67 14.14 10.04
CA LYS A 93 -8.35 13.46 11.30
C LYS A 93 -9.57 12.74 11.86
N ILE A 94 -10.72 13.41 11.86
CA ILE A 94 -11.98 12.83 12.32
C ILE A 94 -12.39 11.65 11.42
N ARG A 95 -12.30 11.81 10.09
CA ARG A 95 -12.53 10.70 9.14
C ARG A 95 -11.58 9.52 9.37
N GLY A 96 -10.29 9.80 9.55
CA GLY A 96 -9.30 8.74 9.80
C GLY A 96 -9.60 7.95 11.08
N ALA A 97 -9.93 8.64 12.17
CA ALA A 97 -10.34 7.99 13.43
C ALA A 97 -11.61 7.15 13.26
N PHE A 98 -12.62 7.69 12.59
CA PHE A 98 -13.86 6.97 12.28
C PHE A 98 -13.59 5.69 11.48
N LEU A 99 -12.81 5.77 10.38
CA LEU A 99 -12.53 4.60 9.55
C LEU A 99 -11.68 3.56 10.30
N LYS A 100 -10.75 3.96 11.16
CA LYS A 100 -10.01 3.00 12.00
C LYS A 100 -10.93 2.19 12.91
N ASP A 101 -11.94 2.84 13.50
CA ASP A 101 -12.92 2.17 14.36
C ASP A 101 -13.83 1.22 13.54
N VAL A 102 -14.32 1.67 12.39
CA VAL A 102 -15.14 0.86 11.48
C VAL A 102 -14.42 -0.42 11.06
N PHE A 103 -13.15 -0.30 10.69
CA PHE A 103 -12.35 -1.41 10.14
C PHE A 103 -11.56 -2.22 11.18
N ASP A 104 -11.67 -1.90 12.48
CA ASP A 104 -10.86 -2.47 13.57
C ASP A 104 -9.36 -2.43 13.25
N ILE A 105 -8.85 -1.23 12.93
CA ILE A 105 -7.44 -0.97 12.66
C ILE A 105 -6.72 -0.67 13.97
N LYS A 106 -5.82 -1.57 14.36
CA LYS A 106 -5.05 -1.51 15.61
C LYS A 106 -3.69 -0.82 15.41
N GLU A 107 -3.04 -0.49 16.53
CA GLU A 107 -1.65 -0.03 16.52
C GLU A 107 -0.72 -1.11 15.96
N GLY A 108 0.30 -0.70 15.20
CA GLY A 108 1.23 -1.64 14.56
C GLY A 108 0.67 -2.32 13.32
N ASN A 109 -0.45 -1.83 12.79
CA ASN A 109 -1.02 -2.32 11.53
C ASN A 109 0.00 -2.15 10.38
N PRO A 110 0.16 -3.13 9.48
CA PRO A 110 1.16 -3.08 8.40
C PRO A 110 0.95 -1.89 7.44
N LEU A 111 -0.26 -1.36 7.34
CA LEU A 111 -0.58 -0.18 6.53
C LEU A 111 -0.22 1.14 7.21
N GLU A 112 0.16 1.15 8.49
CA GLU A 112 0.60 2.37 9.21
C GLU A 112 1.94 2.91 8.69
N ASN A 113 2.68 2.10 7.94
CA ASN A 113 4.01 2.41 7.45
C ASN A 113 4.03 3.72 6.63
N ARG A 114 4.82 4.71 7.10
CA ARG A 114 4.97 6.00 6.41
C ARG A 114 5.67 5.88 5.06
N ALA A 115 6.65 4.98 4.93
CA ALA A 115 7.34 4.75 3.67
C ALA A 115 6.38 4.26 2.57
N LEU A 116 5.37 3.48 2.95
CA LEU A 116 4.32 2.98 2.05
C LEU A 116 3.42 4.12 1.53
N ARG A 117 3.06 5.09 2.37
CA ARG A 117 2.34 6.30 1.91
C ARG A 117 3.21 7.17 1.00
N ASN A 118 4.47 7.39 1.41
CA ASN A 118 5.42 8.22 0.68
C ASN A 118 5.79 7.60 -0.69
N ALA A 119 5.77 6.26 -0.81
CA ALA A 119 6.02 5.56 -2.07
C ALA A 119 5.05 5.96 -3.19
N VAL A 120 3.83 6.36 -2.82
CA VAL A 120 2.78 6.76 -3.76
C VAL A 120 2.80 8.26 -4.05
N GLU A 121 2.98 9.08 -3.01
CA GLU A 121 2.77 10.53 -3.11
C GLU A 121 3.98 11.27 -3.69
N HIS A 122 5.18 10.73 -3.49
CA HIS A 122 6.44 11.42 -3.78
C HIS A 122 7.41 10.50 -4.53
N PHE A 123 6.90 9.66 -5.44
CA PHE A 123 7.74 8.66 -6.12
C PHE A 123 8.87 9.31 -6.94
N ASP A 124 8.56 10.38 -7.67
CA ASP A 124 9.49 11.17 -8.48
C ASP A 124 10.53 11.88 -7.59
N GLU A 125 10.10 12.57 -6.54
CA GLU A 125 11.02 13.21 -5.58
C GLU A 125 11.94 12.20 -4.88
N ARG A 126 11.41 11.01 -4.55
CA ARG A 126 12.20 9.92 -3.98
C ARG A 126 13.20 9.34 -4.96
N LEU A 127 12.84 9.27 -6.25
CA LEU A 127 13.77 8.87 -7.30
C LEU A 127 14.92 9.87 -7.41
N ASP A 128 14.63 11.18 -7.39
CA ASP A 128 15.65 12.23 -7.42
C ASP A 128 16.62 12.10 -6.23
N LEU A 129 16.10 11.96 -5.00
CA LEU A 129 16.91 11.76 -3.80
C LEU A 129 17.73 10.47 -3.84
N TYR A 130 17.20 9.42 -4.44
CA TYR A 130 17.93 8.16 -4.62
C TYR A 130 19.10 8.32 -5.60
N LEU A 131 18.90 9.09 -6.69
CA LEU A 131 19.93 9.38 -7.69
C LEU A 131 20.99 10.37 -7.18
N GLU A 132 20.61 11.33 -6.33
CA GLU A 132 21.50 12.36 -5.78
C GLU A 132 22.64 11.79 -4.92
N GLN A 133 22.42 10.64 -4.27
CA GLN A 133 23.38 10.03 -3.35
C GLN A 133 24.70 9.59 -4.00
N GLY A 134 24.80 9.63 -5.34
CA GLY A 134 25.96 9.17 -6.07
C GLY A 134 25.96 7.65 -6.17
N ILE A 135 25.55 7.15 -7.33
CA ILE A 135 25.46 5.72 -7.59
C ILE A 135 26.85 5.21 -8.02
N ILE A 136 27.50 4.40 -7.17
CA ILE A 136 28.82 3.80 -7.42
C ILE A 136 28.71 2.29 -7.24
N GLY A 137 29.27 1.51 -8.16
CA GLY A 137 29.18 0.05 -8.15
C GLY A 137 28.17 -0.47 -9.16
N ASN A 138 27.53 -1.61 -8.88
CA ASN A 138 26.61 -2.23 -9.81
C ASN A 138 25.20 -1.65 -9.67
N ILE A 139 24.59 -1.33 -10.82
CA ILE A 139 23.24 -0.78 -10.89
C ILE A 139 22.32 -1.84 -11.48
N PHE A 140 21.27 -2.17 -10.75
CA PHE A 140 20.26 -3.12 -11.20
C PHE A 140 18.89 -2.47 -11.25
N PRO A 141 18.27 -2.34 -12.44
CA PRO A 141 16.91 -1.82 -12.57
C PRO A 141 15.87 -2.71 -11.86
N SER A 142 16.08 -4.02 -11.88
CA SER A 142 15.15 -5.01 -11.34
C SER A 142 15.85 -6.33 -11.03
N LEU A 143 15.57 -6.94 -9.87
CA LEU A 143 16.10 -8.23 -9.46
C LEU A 143 15.05 -9.11 -8.76
N ILE A 144 15.20 -10.42 -8.90
CA ILE A 144 14.56 -11.41 -8.03
C ILE A 144 15.66 -12.33 -7.53
N MET A 145 15.75 -12.51 -6.22
CA MET A 145 16.79 -13.31 -5.58
C MET A 145 16.27 -13.96 -4.30
N ASN A 146 16.99 -14.93 -3.74
CA ASN A 146 16.53 -15.63 -2.55
C ASN A 146 16.67 -14.78 -1.28
N GLU A 147 17.83 -14.14 -1.10
CA GLU A 147 18.18 -13.34 0.08
C GLU A 147 18.90 -12.07 -0.37
N PRO A 148 18.93 -11.00 0.45
CA PRO A 148 19.74 -9.82 0.18
C PRO A 148 21.22 -10.15 0.00
N ASP A 149 21.86 -9.57 -1.01
CA ASP A 149 23.29 -9.80 -1.23
C ASP A 149 24.11 -9.11 -0.14
N ASN A 150 25.00 -9.88 0.50
CA ASN A 150 25.89 -9.43 1.56
C ASN A 150 27.36 -9.33 1.09
N SER A 151 27.59 -9.30 -0.23
CA SER A 151 28.92 -9.34 -0.86
C SER A 151 29.83 -8.13 -0.56
N GLY A 152 29.39 -7.14 0.22
CA GLY A 152 30.19 -5.96 0.60
C GLY A 152 30.42 -4.97 -0.54
N VAL A 153 29.93 -5.25 -1.75
CA VAL A 153 29.89 -4.32 -2.89
C VAL A 153 28.61 -3.49 -2.79
N ALA A 154 28.72 -2.18 -2.97
CA ALA A 154 27.55 -1.31 -3.06
C ALA A 154 26.72 -1.68 -4.31
N HIS A 155 25.52 -2.21 -4.07
CA HIS A 155 24.55 -2.51 -5.12
C HIS A 155 23.41 -1.52 -5.07
N HIS A 156 23.13 -0.90 -6.21
CA HIS A 156 22.03 0.04 -6.36
C HIS A 156 20.87 -0.65 -7.07
N ILE A 157 19.95 -1.19 -6.26
CA ILE A 157 18.82 -1.98 -6.74
C ILE A 157 17.56 -1.12 -6.70
N PHE A 158 17.03 -0.80 -7.89
CA PHE A 158 15.84 0.05 -8.00
C PHE A 158 14.58 -0.69 -7.55
N ARG A 159 14.38 -1.92 -8.02
CA ARG A 159 13.31 -2.83 -7.59
C ARG A 159 13.86 -4.22 -7.32
N ALA A 160 13.48 -4.85 -6.23
CA ALA A 160 13.81 -6.24 -5.96
C ALA A 160 12.70 -6.99 -5.25
N TYR A 161 12.71 -8.31 -5.42
CA TYR A 161 11.99 -9.21 -4.53
C TYR A 161 12.92 -10.28 -3.98
N TYR A 162 12.84 -10.49 -2.67
CA TYR A 162 13.60 -11.50 -1.93
C TYR A 162 12.68 -12.68 -1.62
N LEU A 163 12.82 -13.78 -2.35
CA LEU A 163 11.91 -14.94 -2.34
C LEU A 163 11.77 -15.56 -0.96
N LYS A 164 12.88 -15.72 -0.22
CA LYS A 164 12.86 -16.40 1.07
C LYS A 164 12.11 -15.61 2.14
N ASP A 165 12.25 -14.28 2.11
CA ASP A 165 11.70 -13.40 3.14
C ASP A 165 10.36 -12.77 2.71
N ALA A 166 9.91 -13.01 1.47
CA ALA A 166 8.75 -12.36 0.85
C ALA A 166 8.79 -10.82 0.89
N ILE A 167 10.00 -10.24 0.81
CA ILE A 167 10.23 -8.81 0.89
C ILE A 167 10.32 -8.21 -0.51
N PHE A 168 9.51 -7.19 -0.77
CA PHE A 168 9.65 -6.32 -1.93
C PHE A 168 10.44 -5.07 -1.56
N GLN A 169 11.44 -4.72 -2.36
CA GLN A 169 12.24 -3.52 -2.23
C GLN A 169 11.99 -2.58 -3.40
N ILE A 170 11.80 -1.29 -3.11
CA ILE A 170 11.73 -0.24 -4.13
C ILE A 170 12.38 1.05 -3.62
N LEU A 171 13.33 1.59 -4.40
CA LEU A 171 14.10 2.80 -4.04
C LEU A 171 14.71 2.70 -2.63
N GLY A 172 15.29 1.54 -2.30
CA GLY A 172 15.92 1.26 -1.00
C GLY A 172 14.95 0.93 0.15
N GLU A 173 13.65 1.19 0.02
CA GLU A 173 12.64 0.84 1.03
C GLU A 173 12.20 -0.60 0.89
N ARG A 174 11.98 -1.29 2.01
CA ARG A 174 11.60 -2.71 2.06
C ARG A 174 10.22 -2.89 2.69
N PHE A 175 9.43 -3.76 2.08
CA PHE A 175 8.06 -4.06 2.48
C PHE A 175 7.85 -5.58 2.51
N GLU A 176 7.44 -6.09 3.67
CA GLU A 176 6.92 -7.46 3.79
C GLU A 176 5.55 -7.50 3.10
N ILE A 177 5.43 -8.29 2.02
CA ILE A 177 4.23 -8.26 1.19
C ILE A 177 3.05 -8.95 1.88
N GLU A 178 3.29 -10.08 2.53
CA GLU A 178 2.24 -10.91 3.12
C GLU A 178 1.39 -10.18 4.18
N PRO A 179 1.97 -9.51 5.21
CA PRO A 179 1.19 -8.77 6.18
C PRO A 179 0.34 -7.65 5.55
N ILE A 180 0.88 -6.97 4.53
CA ILE A 180 0.16 -5.92 3.80
C ILE A 180 -1.04 -6.51 3.06
N THR A 181 -0.85 -7.61 2.34
CA THR A 181 -1.91 -8.24 1.56
C THR A 181 -3.00 -8.84 2.44
N ASP A 182 -2.66 -9.42 3.59
CA ASP A 182 -3.62 -9.95 4.55
C ASP A 182 -4.56 -8.87 5.08
N GLU A 183 -4.01 -7.71 5.45
CA GLU A 183 -4.81 -6.60 5.94
C GLU A 183 -5.67 -6.00 4.81
N LEU A 184 -5.17 -5.92 3.58
CA LEU A 184 -5.96 -5.50 2.42
C LEU A 184 -7.13 -6.44 2.14
N ILE A 185 -6.93 -7.76 2.23
CA ILE A 185 -7.98 -8.77 2.05
C ILE A 185 -9.05 -8.62 3.13
N LYS A 186 -8.65 -8.45 4.39
CA LYS A 186 -9.57 -8.17 5.52
C LYS A 186 -10.41 -6.92 5.25
N ILE A 187 -9.77 -5.81 4.86
CA ILE A 187 -10.45 -4.55 4.57
C ILE A 187 -11.40 -4.71 3.38
N HIS A 188 -10.96 -5.37 2.31
CA HIS A 188 -11.79 -5.62 1.13
C HIS A 188 -13.05 -6.42 1.46
N ALA A 189 -12.91 -7.49 2.25
CA ALA A 189 -14.05 -8.31 2.66
C ALA A 189 -15.09 -7.50 3.47
N GLN A 190 -14.66 -6.56 4.30
CA GLN A 190 -15.56 -5.66 5.01
C GLN A 190 -16.23 -4.65 4.05
N LEU A 191 -15.45 -4.06 3.14
CA LEU A 191 -15.95 -3.12 2.13
C LEU A 191 -17.03 -3.74 1.25
N THR A 192 -16.84 -4.98 0.78
CA THR A 192 -17.85 -5.70 -0.01
C THR A 192 -19.15 -5.85 0.77
N LYS A 193 -19.08 -6.23 2.05
CA LYS A 193 -20.27 -6.33 2.91
C LYS A 193 -20.97 -4.98 3.08
N PHE A 194 -20.23 -3.89 3.28
CA PHE A 194 -20.81 -2.56 3.40
C PHE A 194 -21.47 -2.09 2.11
N ASP A 195 -20.90 -2.43 0.95
CA ASP A 195 -21.46 -2.11 -0.35
C ASP A 195 -22.76 -2.89 -0.62
N GLU A 196 -22.74 -4.19 -0.36
CA GLU A 196 -23.93 -5.07 -0.46
C GLU A 196 -25.06 -4.63 0.49
N ASN A 197 -24.70 -4.04 1.64
CA ASN A 197 -25.64 -3.48 2.63
C ASN A 197 -26.04 -2.02 2.34
N GLY A 198 -26.05 -1.61 1.06
CA GLY A 198 -26.53 -0.30 0.64
C GLY A 198 -25.52 0.83 0.78
N GLY A 199 -24.22 0.50 0.82
CA GLY A 199 -23.14 1.48 0.88
C GLY A 199 -23.03 2.18 2.22
N ASN A 200 -23.21 1.45 3.33
CA ASN A 200 -23.19 2.01 4.68
C ASN A 200 -22.17 1.28 5.57
N PHE A 201 -21.38 2.03 6.35
CA PHE A 201 -20.44 1.51 7.34
C PHE A 201 -21.09 0.95 8.61
N SER A 202 -22.42 0.80 8.64
CA SER A 202 -23.14 0.16 9.74
C SER A 202 -22.77 -1.32 9.85
N LYS A 203 -22.36 -1.74 11.06
CA LYS A 203 -22.11 -3.14 11.41
C LYS A 203 -23.40 -3.97 11.45
#